data_AF-A0A6L3XPR9-F1
#
_entry.id   AF-A0A6L3XPR9-F1
#
_cell.length_a   1.000
_cell.length_b   1.000
_cell.length_c   1.000
_cell.angle_alpha   90.00
_cell.angle_beta   90.00
_cell.angle_gamma   90.00
#
_symmetry.space_group_name_H-M   'P 1'
#
loop_
_entity.id
_entity.type
_entity.pdbx_description
1 polymer ?
#
loop_
_entity_poly.entity_id
_entity_poly.type
_entity_poly.pdbx_seq_one_letter_code
_entity_poly.pdbx_strand_id
1 'polypeptide(L)' 'DATVNRIDDYDVVGKSRPSLPDRIESVLVCPNSNCISHAEPVSSSFAVKKRANDIALKCKYCEKEFSHYVVLAN' A
#
# COMPACT_ATOMS: atom_id res chain seq x y z
N ASP A 1 1.28 -9.81 12.46
CA ASP A 1 1.35 -10.90 11.47
C ASP A 1 -0.06 -11.45 11.29
N ALA A 2 -0.47 -11.76 10.07
CA ALA A 2 -1.85 -12.13 9.73
C ALA A 2 -1.89 -13.35 8.80
N THR A 3 -2.95 -14.15 8.88
CA THR A 3 -3.18 -15.31 8.00
C THR A 3 -4.55 -15.19 7.36
N VAL A 4 -4.62 -15.38 6.05
CA VAL A 4 -5.87 -15.44 5.29
C VAL A 4 -6.27 -16.90 5.15
N ASN A 5 -7.44 -17.26 5.72
CA ASN A 5 -7.99 -18.61 5.62
C ASN A 5 -9.15 -18.60 4.61
N ARG A 6 -9.15 -19.54 3.67
CA ARG A 6 -10.28 -19.83 2.79
C ARG A 6 -11.04 -21.02 3.38
N ILE A 7 -12.32 -20.81 3.71
CA ILE A 7 -13.19 -21.81 4.35
C ILE A 7 -14.31 -22.15 3.38
N ASP A 8 -14.56 -23.45 3.20
CA ASP A 8 -15.65 -23.98 2.37
C ASP A 8 -16.22 -25.21 3.07
N ASP A 9 -17.54 -25.40 3.04
CA ASP A 9 -18.25 -26.47 3.79
C ASP A 9 -17.79 -26.64 5.25
N TYR A 10 -17.55 -25.53 5.95
CA TYR A 10 -17.02 -25.46 7.32
C TYR A 10 -15.56 -25.94 7.51
N ASP A 11 -14.88 -26.35 6.45
CA ASP A 11 -13.49 -26.79 6.47
C ASP A 11 -12.52 -25.73 5.92
N VAL A 12 -11.30 -25.67 6.50
CA VAL A 12 -10.26 -24.75 6.01
C VAL A 12 -9.56 -25.34 4.80
N VAL A 13 -10.08 -25.01 3.61
CA VAL A 13 -9.57 -25.47 2.31
C VAL A 13 -8.33 -24.70 1.81
N GLY A 14 -7.88 -23.67 2.52
CA GLY A 14 -6.64 -22.96 2.17
C GLY A 14 -6.16 -21.98 3.23
N LYS A 15 -4.84 -21.83 3.34
CA LYS A 15 -4.17 -20.85 4.20
C LYS A 15 -3.09 -20.13 3.43
N SER A 16 -3.08 -18.80 3.48
CA SER A 16 -2.03 -17.99 2.85
C SER A 16 -1.59 -16.86 3.77
N ARG A 17 -0.35 -16.42 3.60
CA ARG A 17 0.19 -15.22 4.24
C ARG A 17 0.16 -14.08 3.22
N PRO A 18 -0.31 -12.87 3.59
CA PRO A 18 -0.21 -11.72 2.72
C PRO A 18 1.25 -11.46 2.32
N SER A 19 1.50 -11.37 1.02
CA SER A 19 2.77 -10.88 0.49
C SER A 19 2.70 -9.37 0.31
N LEU A 20 3.85 -8.71 0.38
CA LEU A 20 3.95 -7.29 0.07
C LEU A 20 3.81 -7.13 -1.46
N PRO A 21 2.83 -6.36 -1.96
CA PRO A 21 2.67 -6.13 -3.39
C PRO A 21 3.71 -5.13 -3.91
N ASP A 22 3.95 -5.11 -5.22
CA ASP A 22 4.84 -4.12 -5.86
C ASP A 22 4.23 -2.72 -5.92
N ARG A 23 2.90 -2.63 -5.92
CA ARG A 23 2.15 -1.36 -5.94
C ARG A 23 0.90 -1.44 -5.07
N ILE A 24 0.53 -0.29 -4.51
CA ILE A 24 -0.73 -0.09 -3.77
C ILE A 24 -1.49 1.05 -4.44
N GLU A 25 -2.77 0.83 -4.72
CA GLU A 25 -3.61 1.78 -5.46
C GLU A 25 -4.89 2.12 -4.69
N SER A 26 -5.40 3.33 -4.89
CA SER A 26 -6.68 3.86 -4.40
C SER A 26 -6.86 4.01 -2.88
N VAL A 27 -6.14 3.25 -2.04
CA VAL A 27 -6.37 3.23 -0.58
C VAL A 27 -5.44 4.15 0.23
N LEU A 28 -4.41 4.72 -0.40
CA LEU A 28 -3.43 5.58 0.27
C LEU A 28 -3.53 7.03 -0.20
N VAL A 29 -3.17 7.99 0.65
CA VAL A 29 -3.15 9.42 0.32
C VAL A 29 -1.72 9.95 0.33
N CYS A 30 -1.35 10.81 -0.62
CA CYS A 30 0.02 11.34 -0.69
C CYS A 30 0.29 12.38 0.40
N PRO A 31 1.32 12.21 1.26
CA PRO A 31 1.67 13.20 2.29
C PRO A 31 2.16 14.54 1.72
N ASN A 32 2.57 14.58 0.45
CA ASN A 32 2.93 15.82 -0.21
C ASN A 32 1.65 16.63 -0.48
N SER A 33 1.45 17.70 0.29
CA SER A 33 0.30 18.62 0.16
C SER A 33 0.19 19.24 -1.24
N ASN A 34 1.31 19.41 -1.94
CA ASN A 34 1.35 19.95 -3.30
C ASN A 34 1.29 18.84 -4.38
N CYS A 35 0.83 17.64 -4.04
CA CYS A 35 0.67 16.56 -5.02
C CYS A 35 -0.60 16.75 -5.85
N ILE A 36 -0.49 16.62 -7.17
CA ILE A 36 -1.63 16.73 -8.09
C ILE A 36 -2.74 15.69 -7.84
N SER A 37 -2.41 14.57 -7.18
CA SER A 37 -3.39 13.53 -6.84
C SER A 37 -4.47 13.97 -5.85
N HIS A 38 -4.32 15.15 -5.22
CA HIS A 38 -5.34 15.72 -4.33
C HIS A 38 -6.40 16.53 -5.09
N ALA A 39 -6.02 17.15 -6.20
CA ALA A 39 -6.89 18.06 -6.95
C ALA A 39 -7.60 17.38 -8.12
N GLU A 40 -6.97 16.37 -8.71
CA GLU A 40 -7.48 15.66 -9.88
C GLU A 40 -8.23 14.38 -9.47
N PRO A 41 -9.30 14.00 -10.21
CA PRO A 41 -10.06 12.78 -9.96
C PRO A 41 -9.31 11.54 -10.44
N VAL A 42 -8.15 11.26 -9.83
CA VAL A 42 -7.26 10.15 -10.15
C VAL A 42 -7.03 9.25 -8.93
N SER A 43 -6.99 7.93 -9.16
CA SER A 43 -6.64 6.98 -8.09
C SER A 43 -5.19 7.16 -7.66
N SER A 44 -4.95 7.19 -6.35
CA SER A 44 -3.60 7.16 -5.82
C SER A 44 -2.87 5.89 -6.26
N SER A 45 -1.55 5.96 -6.45
CA SER A 45 -0.74 4.82 -6.83
C SER A 45 0.66 4.99 -6.26
N PHE A 46 1.11 4.02 -5.48
CA PHE A 46 2.42 4.00 -4.84
C PHE A 46 3.18 2.74 -5.23
N ALA A 47 4.43 2.90 -5.67
CA ALA A 47 5.35 1.79 -5.79
C ALA A 47 5.94 1.46 -4.43
N VAL A 48 5.95 0.17 -4.09
CA VAL A 48 6.44 -0.34 -2.81
C VAL A 48 7.89 -0.76 -2.97
N LYS A 49 8.75 -0.24 -2.10
CA LYS A 49 10.17 -0.62 -2.04
C LYS A 49 10.50 -1.12 -0.66
N LYS A 50 10.92 -2.37 -0.58
CA LYS A 50 11.42 -2.96 0.66
C LYS A 50 12.84 -2.48 0.92
N ARG A 51 13.06 -1.79 2.04
CA ARG A 51 14.39 -1.48 2.59
C ARG A 51 14.67 -2.42 3.76
N ALA A 52 15.91 -2.49 4.23
CA ALA A 52 16.34 -3.46 5.25
C ALA A 52 15.40 -3.54 6.47
N ASN A 53 14.98 -2.38 7.01
CA ASN A 53 14.13 -2.28 8.19
C ASN A 53 12.88 -1.39 8.00
N ASP A 54 12.55 -1.01 6.76
CA ASP A 54 11.41 -0.14 6.49
C ASP A 54 10.81 -0.44 5.10
N ILE A 55 9.54 -0.07 4.92
CA ILE A 55 8.86 -0.06 3.63
C ILE A 55 8.77 1.39 3.18
N ALA A 56 9.34 1.67 2.02
CA ALA A 56 9.25 2.98 1.39
C ALA A 56 8.20 2.94 0.27
N LEU A 57 7.40 4.01 0.17
CA LEU A 57 6.33 4.17 -0.79
C LEU A 57 6.65 5.36 -1.69
N LYS A 58 6.88 5.10 -2.98
CA LYS A 58 7.10 6.15 -3.99
C LYS A 58 5.78 6.49 -4.69
N CYS A 59 5.33 7.73 -4.58
CA CYS A 59 4.13 8.20 -5.27
C CYS A 59 4.33 8.19 -6.79
N LYS A 60 3.34 7.73 -7.55
CA LYS A 60 3.34 7.76 -9.03
C LYS A 60 3.37 9.19 -9.59
N TYR A 61 2.80 10.15 -8.88
CA TYR A 61 2.55 11.50 -9.40
C TYR A 61 3.64 12.51 -9.07
N CYS A 62 3.89 12.76 -7.77
CA CYS A 62 4.95 13.69 -7.38
C CYS A 62 6.33 13.06 -7.29
N GLU A 63 6.43 11.74 -7.53
CA GLU A 63 7.66 10.94 -7.48
C GLU A 63 8.43 10.97 -6.15
N LYS A 64 7.90 11.62 -5.12
CA LYS A 64 8.49 11.62 -3.78
C LYS A 64 8.31 10.25 -3.13
N GLU A 65 9.29 9.89 -2.32
CA GLU A 65 9.35 8.63 -1.58
C GLU A 65 9.19 8.92 -0.08
N PHE A 66 8.31 8.16 0.58
CA PHE A 66 7.95 8.34 1.98
C PHE A 66 8.09 7.01 2.72
N SER A 67 8.35 7.06 4.03
CA SER A 67 8.19 5.88 4.88
C SER A 67 6.70 5.51 4.97
N HIS A 68 6.38 4.22 4.98
CA HIS A 68 4.99 3.77 5.09
C HIS A 68 4.28 4.31 6.34
N TYR A 69 5.00 4.51 7.44
CA TYR A 69 4.44 5.12 8.66
C TYR A 69 3.90 6.53 8.42
N VAL A 70 4.59 7.34 7.62
CA VAL A 70 4.15 8.71 7.28
C VAL A 70 2.93 8.69 6.38
N VAL A 71 2.85 7.73 5.45
CA VAL A 71 1.71 7.61 4.53
C VAL A 71 0.46 7.11 5.26
N LEU A 72 0.60 6.23 6.25
CA LEU A 72 -0.50 5.67 7.05
C LEU A 72 -0.98 6.60 8.18
N ALA A 73 -0.23 7.64 8.52
CA ALA A 73 -0.59 8.60 9.57
C ALA A 73 -1.47 9.75 9.08
N ASN A 74 -1.76 9.83 7.78
CA ASN A 74 -2.64 10.84 7.18
C ASN A 74 -4.11 10.44 7.25
#